data_AF-A0A950P7N2-F1
#
_entry.id   AF-A0A950P7N2-F1
#
_cell.length_a   1.000
_cell.length_b   1.000
_cell.length_c   1.000
_cell.angle_alpha   90.00
_cell.angle_beta   90.00
_cell.angle_gamma   90.00
#
_symmetry.space_group_name_H-M   'P 1'
#
loop_
_entity.id
_entity.type
_entity.pdbx_description
1 polymer ?
#
loop_
_entity_poly.entity_id
_entity_poly.type
_entity_poly.pdbx_seq_one_letter_code
_entity_poly.pdbx_strand_id
1 'polypeptide(L)'
;MPQAAIDIEQLLAGLNEPQREATTYGEGPLLILAGAGSGKTRVLTHRIAYLVATDAAKPNEILAITFTNKAAGEMRERAELLVGRRVRAMWVMTFHAACARMLRAHADRLGYTRQFTIYDQADSRRLVKRCLDELSIDPKRFTPAAIQSQISDAKNKLRDAESYGRMVGSFFEQTVADVYRLYQRELHRMNAMDFDDLLVRAVNVLEMFPEVRDRYSEGFRHVLVDEYQDTNRAQYRWLQLLVEEHRNLMVVGDDAQCLLEGTLVTMADGDQRPIEEVRVGDVVLSGYGDGCFDGARVERTHRSFAF
;
A
#
# COMPACT_ATOMS: atom_id res chain seq x y z
N MET A 1 26.41 -16.02 20.35
CA MET A 1 26.31 -14.81 21.19
C MET A 1 24.83 -14.57 21.49
N PRO A 2 24.37 -14.76 22.74
CA PRO A 2 23.03 -14.34 23.13
C PRO A 2 22.92 -12.83 22.90
N GLN A 3 21.84 -12.41 22.24
CA GLN A 3 21.58 -11.00 21.96
C GLN A 3 21.11 -10.33 23.26
N ALA A 4 21.68 -9.18 23.61
CA ALA A 4 21.33 -8.46 24.84
C ALA A 4 19.81 -8.21 24.94
N ALA A 5 19.28 -8.28 26.15
CA ALA A 5 17.89 -7.93 26.42
C ALA A 5 17.65 -6.45 26.07
N ILE A 6 16.48 -6.14 25.51
CA ILE A 6 16.09 -4.77 25.18
C ILE A 6 15.70 -4.08 26.49
N ASP A 7 16.37 -2.97 26.83
CA ASP A 7 16.02 -2.15 27.98
C ASP A 7 14.79 -1.29 27.66
N ILE A 8 13.68 -1.55 28.35
CA ILE A 8 12.40 -0.88 28.13
C ILE A 8 12.47 0.60 28.57
N GLU A 9 13.17 0.91 29.66
CA GLU A 9 13.27 2.30 30.13
C GLU A 9 14.06 3.13 29.12
N GLN A 10 15.16 2.58 28.62
CA GLN A 10 15.94 3.21 27.55
C GLN A 10 15.15 3.32 26.24
N LEU A 11 14.37 2.30 25.88
CA LEU A 11 13.55 2.31 24.67
C LEU A 11 12.50 3.44 24.69
N LEU A 12 11.91 3.70 25.86
CA LEU A 12 10.90 4.75 26.01
C LEU A 12 11.51 6.12 26.32
N ALA A 13 12.82 6.19 26.61
CA ALA A 13 13.52 7.43 26.87
C ALA A 13 13.50 8.34 25.62
N GLY A 14 13.14 9.60 25.83
CA GLY A 14 13.07 10.61 24.75
C GLY A 14 11.84 10.52 23.85
N LEU A 15 10.84 9.68 24.17
CA LEU A 15 9.48 9.80 23.64
C LEU A 15 8.70 10.81 24.48
N ASN A 16 7.95 11.69 23.82
CA ASN A 16 6.95 12.51 24.53
C ASN A 16 5.76 11.64 25.00
N GLU A 17 4.86 12.20 25.79
CA GLU A 17 3.75 11.46 26.39
C GLU A 17 2.84 10.78 25.32
N PRO A 18 2.35 11.46 24.27
CA PRO A 18 1.58 10.80 23.21
C PRO A 18 2.34 9.68 22.47
N GLN A 19 3.63 9.90 22.17
CA GLN A 19 4.46 8.88 21.51
C GLN A 19 4.66 7.66 22.41
N ARG A 20 4.83 7.88 23.72
CA ARG A 20 4.94 6.82 24.72
C ARG A 20 3.65 6.03 24.81
N GLU A 21 2.50 6.70 24.93
CA GLU A 21 1.18 6.07 24.99
C GLU A 21 0.94 5.19 23.76
N ALA A 22 1.20 5.71 22.56
CA ALA A 22 1.10 4.95 21.32
C ALA A 22 2.06 3.75 21.26
N THR A 23 3.29 3.92 21.75
CA THR A 23 4.31 2.86 21.78
C THR A 23 3.93 1.74 22.75
N THR A 24 3.39 2.10 23.91
CA THR A 24 3.03 1.16 24.99
C THR A 24 1.59 0.67 24.92
N TYR A 25 0.82 1.08 23.91
CA TYR A 25 -0.58 0.67 23.74
C TYR A 25 -0.71 -0.86 23.81
N GLY A 26 -1.83 -1.37 24.31
CA GLY A 26 -2.03 -2.80 24.49
C GLY A 26 -2.34 -3.53 23.18
N GLU A 27 -3.29 -4.45 23.29
CA GLU A 27 -3.94 -5.12 22.17
C GLU A 27 -5.06 -4.26 21.60
N GLY A 28 -5.53 -4.59 20.40
CA GLY A 28 -6.65 -3.95 19.73
C GLY A 28 -6.24 -2.90 18.69
N PRO A 29 -7.24 -2.30 18.01
CA PRO A 29 -7.00 -1.35 16.95
C PRO A 29 -6.54 0.00 17.49
N LEU A 30 -5.52 0.57 16.85
CA LEU A 30 -4.97 1.88 17.20
C LEU A 30 -4.85 2.75 15.95
N LEU A 31 -5.51 3.91 15.94
CA LEU A 31 -5.34 4.95 14.93
C LEU A 31 -4.52 6.09 15.54
N ILE A 32 -3.43 6.45 14.86
CA ILE A 32 -2.60 7.60 15.23
C ILE A 32 -2.72 8.64 14.13
N LEU A 33 -3.33 9.76 14.47
CA LEU A 33 -3.35 10.97 13.65
C LEU A 33 -2.14 11.81 14.03
N ALA A 34 -1.25 12.02 13.07
CA ALA A 34 0.03 12.65 13.32
C ALA A 34 0.46 13.44 12.10
N GLY A 35 0.78 14.72 12.31
CA GLY A 35 1.27 15.63 11.27
C GLY A 35 2.70 15.32 10.81
N ALA A 36 3.14 15.96 9.73
CA ALA A 36 4.53 15.93 9.29
C ALA A 36 5.50 16.31 10.43
N GLY A 37 6.63 15.60 10.55
CA GLY A 37 7.66 15.89 11.57
C GLY A 37 7.30 15.47 13.01
N SER A 38 6.12 14.92 13.28
CA SER A 38 5.68 14.47 14.61
C SER A 38 6.36 13.21 15.14
N GLY A 39 7.20 12.56 14.32
CA GLY A 39 7.88 11.32 14.68
C GLY A 39 7.07 10.04 14.43
N LYS A 40 6.14 10.03 13.47
CA LYS A 40 5.35 8.84 13.04
C LYS A 40 6.18 7.56 12.94
N THR A 41 7.23 7.60 12.12
CA THR A 41 8.11 6.46 11.91
C THR A 41 8.86 6.06 13.17
N ARG A 42 9.18 7.01 14.06
CA ARG A 42 9.80 6.72 15.37
C ARG A 42 8.83 5.96 16.27
N VAL A 43 7.56 6.36 16.32
CA VAL A 43 6.54 5.63 17.08
C VAL A 43 6.38 4.20 16.56
N LEU A 44 6.30 4.00 15.25
CA LEU A 44 6.20 2.68 14.64
C LEU A 44 7.39 1.77 14.99
N THR A 45 8.62 2.27 14.88
CA THR A 45 9.82 1.46 15.16
C THR A 45 9.99 1.18 16.65
N HIS A 46 9.69 2.15 17.52
CA HIS A 46 9.69 1.95 18.97
C HIS A 46 8.58 0.98 19.38
N ARG A 47 7.41 1.00 18.74
CA ARG A 47 6.34 0.04 18.97
C ARG A 47 6.78 -1.38 18.64
N ILE A 48 7.41 -1.61 17.49
CA ILE A 48 7.97 -2.91 17.11
C ILE A 48 8.95 -3.40 18.18
N ALA A 49 9.85 -2.53 18.61
CA ALA A 49 10.82 -2.88 19.65
C ALA A 49 10.16 -3.18 21.00
N TYR A 50 9.13 -2.43 21.36
CA TYR A 50 8.38 -2.61 22.60
C TYR A 50 7.67 -3.96 22.62
N LEU A 51 6.96 -4.31 21.54
CA LEU A 51 6.28 -5.61 21.40
C LEU A 51 7.24 -6.79 21.55
N VAL A 52 8.45 -6.68 20.99
CA VAL A 52 9.48 -7.72 21.10
C VAL A 52 10.14 -7.74 22.49
N ALA A 53 10.32 -6.57 23.12
CA ALA A 53 10.95 -6.45 24.43
C ALA A 53 10.08 -6.99 25.55
N THR A 54 8.77 -6.81 25.47
CA THR A 54 7.78 -7.26 26.46
C THR A 54 7.26 -8.68 26.21
N ASP A 55 7.76 -9.35 25.17
CA ASP A 55 7.27 -10.65 24.70
C ASP A 55 5.78 -10.65 24.32
N ALA A 56 5.22 -9.47 24.03
CA ALA A 56 3.87 -9.33 23.48
C ALA A 56 3.78 -9.89 22.05
N ALA A 57 4.88 -9.89 21.29
CA ALA A 57 4.92 -10.54 19.99
C ALA A 57 6.31 -11.09 19.67
N LYS A 58 6.36 -12.27 19.06
CA LYS A 58 7.59 -12.76 18.45
C LYS A 58 7.88 -11.96 17.18
N PRO A 59 9.15 -11.82 16.78
CA PRO A 59 9.51 -11.09 15.56
C PRO A 59 8.81 -11.57 14.29
N ASN A 60 8.55 -12.87 14.13
CA ASN A 60 7.81 -13.40 12.98
C ASN A 60 6.30 -13.17 13.04
N GLU A 61 5.77 -12.68 14.17
CA GLU A 61 4.37 -12.34 14.39
C GLU A 61 4.06 -10.87 14.06
N ILE A 62 5.06 -10.12 13.57
CA ILE A 62 4.96 -8.68 13.27
C ILE A 62 5.03 -8.44 11.76
N LEU A 63 4.00 -7.78 11.24
CA LEU A 63 3.92 -7.22 9.89
C LEU A 63 3.93 -5.69 9.98
N ALA A 64 4.91 -5.04 9.37
CA ALA A 64 4.99 -3.59 9.22
C ALA A 64 4.99 -3.21 7.73
N ILE A 65 3.98 -2.44 7.33
CA ILE A 65 3.72 -2.04 5.96
C ILE A 65 3.99 -0.55 5.75
N THR A 66 4.63 -0.23 4.63
CA THR A 66 4.81 1.14 4.13
C THR A 66 4.42 1.25 2.66
N PHE A 67 4.34 2.48 2.12
CA PHE A 67 3.97 2.70 0.72
C PHE A 67 5.15 2.63 -0.26
N THR A 68 6.37 2.92 0.19
CA THR A 68 7.55 2.98 -0.69
C THR A 68 8.65 2.05 -0.23
N ASN A 69 9.43 1.54 -1.19
CA ASN A 69 10.59 0.69 -0.88
C ASN A 69 11.63 1.43 -0.02
N LYS A 70 11.77 2.75 -0.23
CA LYS A 70 12.63 3.61 0.59
C LYS A 70 12.15 3.64 2.04
N ALA A 71 10.87 3.92 2.28
CA ALA A 71 10.28 3.95 3.62
C ALA A 71 10.37 2.57 4.31
N ALA A 72 10.12 1.47 3.59
CA ALA A 72 10.31 0.12 4.12
C ALA A 72 11.78 -0.13 4.54
N GLY A 73 12.73 0.29 3.71
CA GLY A 73 14.17 0.18 3.99
C GLY A 73 14.57 0.97 5.24
N GLU A 74 14.20 2.25 5.30
CA GLU A 74 14.49 3.11 6.45
C GLU A 74 13.83 2.60 7.74
N MET A 75 12.57 2.16 7.68
CA MET A 75 11.87 1.58 8.84
C MET A 75 12.59 0.31 9.32
N ARG A 76 13.04 -0.54 8.40
CA ARG A 76 13.79 -1.75 8.72
C ARG A 76 15.12 -1.44 9.39
N GLU A 77 15.88 -0.49 8.86
CA GLU A 77 17.16 -0.04 9.45
C GLU A 77 16.95 0.51 10.86
N ARG A 78 15.96 1.40 11.04
CA ARG A 78 15.60 1.96 12.36
C ARG A 78 15.16 0.88 13.35
N ALA A 79 14.35 -0.09 12.91
CA ALA A 79 13.96 -1.22 13.74
C ALA A 79 15.18 -2.11 14.08
N GLU A 80 16.10 -2.34 13.13
CA GLU A 80 17.33 -3.11 13.37
C GLU A 80 18.21 -2.48 14.46
N LEU A 81 18.27 -1.15 14.56
CA LEU A 81 18.98 -0.48 15.65
C LEU A 81 18.41 -0.81 17.04
N LEU A 82 17.10 -1.07 17.13
CA LEU A 82 16.39 -1.31 18.39
C LEU A 82 16.31 -2.81 18.75
N VAL A 83 16.06 -3.68 17.77
CA VAL A 83 15.84 -5.12 17.99
C VAL A 83 16.97 -6.01 17.43
N GLY A 84 17.97 -5.40 16.79
CA GLY A 84 19.08 -6.07 16.11
C GLY A 84 18.61 -7.13 15.11
N ARG A 85 19.29 -8.28 15.10
CA ARG A 85 19.07 -9.34 14.10
C ARG A 85 17.66 -9.94 14.10
N ARG A 86 16.88 -9.72 15.16
CA ARG A 86 15.48 -10.17 15.26
C ARG A 86 14.61 -9.57 14.15
N VAL A 87 14.93 -8.38 13.64
CA VAL A 87 14.21 -7.72 12.54
C VAL A 87 14.13 -8.58 11.27
N ARG A 88 15.08 -9.51 11.09
CA ARG A 88 15.15 -10.37 9.89
C ARG A 88 13.98 -11.35 9.79
N ALA A 89 13.37 -11.71 10.92
CA ALA A 89 12.21 -12.57 10.97
C ALA A 89 10.89 -11.81 10.72
N MET A 90 10.90 -10.48 10.87
CA MET A 90 9.73 -9.61 10.66
C MET A 90 9.46 -9.39 9.17
N TRP A 91 8.20 -9.09 8.85
CA TRP A 91 7.85 -8.56 7.54
C TRP A 91 7.82 -7.04 7.61
N VAL A 92 8.91 -6.38 7.21
CA VAL A 92 8.97 -4.92 7.05
C VAL A 92 9.10 -4.61 5.57
N MET A 93 8.01 -4.21 4.91
CA MET A 93 7.92 -4.19 3.46
C MET A 93 6.78 -3.30 2.93
N THR A 94 6.70 -3.13 1.62
CA THR A 94 5.54 -2.49 1.00
C THR A 94 4.38 -3.46 0.85
N PHE A 95 3.16 -2.95 0.66
CA PHE A 95 1.97 -3.76 0.33
C PHE A 95 2.25 -4.75 -0.82
N HIS A 96 2.81 -4.25 -1.92
CA HIS A 96 3.10 -5.06 -3.10
C HIS A 96 4.15 -6.14 -2.82
N ALA A 97 5.19 -5.83 -2.04
CA ALA A 97 6.18 -6.82 -1.66
C ALA A 97 5.59 -7.92 -0.76
N ALA A 98 4.69 -7.56 0.17
CA ALA A 98 3.97 -8.52 1.01
C ALA A 98 3.06 -9.43 0.18
N CYS A 99 2.24 -8.83 -0.67
CA CYS A 99 1.33 -9.55 -1.55
C CYS A 99 2.10 -10.45 -2.52
N ALA A 100 3.17 -9.96 -3.14
CA ALA A 100 4.02 -10.78 -4.00
C ALA A 100 4.63 -11.96 -3.22
N ARG A 101 5.18 -11.74 -2.02
CA ARG A 101 5.75 -12.81 -1.19
C ARG A 101 4.70 -13.88 -0.84
N MET A 102 3.48 -13.47 -0.51
CA MET A 102 2.36 -14.37 -0.27
C MET A 102 1.98 -15.16 -1.53
N LEU A 103 1.85 -14.48 -2.66
CA LEU A 103 1.53 -15.09 -3.95
C LEU A 103 2.62 -16.06 -4.42
N ARG A 104 3.90 -15.79 -4.17
CA ARG A 104 4.97 -16.76 -4.44
C ARG A 104 4.76 -18.10 -3.73
N ALA A 105 4.07 -18.12 -2.59
CA ALA A 105 3.75 -19.34 -1.86
C ALA A 105 2.44 -20.00 -2.31
N HIS A 106 1.46 -19.21 -2.79
CA HIS A 106 0.05 -19.64 -2.91
C HIS A 106 -0.63 -19.35 -4.27
N ALA A 107 0.06 -18.76 -5.25
CA ALA A 107 -0.55 -18.40 -6.54
C ALA A 107 -0.93 -19.62 -7.41
N ASP A 108 -0.39 -20.80 -7.10
CA ASP A 108 -0.80 -22.10 -7.66
C ASP A 108 -2.28 -22.40 -7.46
N ARG A 109 -2.85 -21.93 -6.35
CA ARG A 109 -4.29 -22.04 -6.07
C ARG A 109 -5.17 -21.23 -7.01
N LEU A 110 -4.60 -20.23 -7.66
CA LEU A 110 -5.26 -19.39 -8.67
C LEU A 110 -4.86 -19.78 -10.10
N GLY A 111 -4.18 -20.92 -10.30
CA GLY A 111 -3.75 -21.38 -11.62
C GLY A 111 -2.48 -20.71 -12.15
N TYR A 112 -1.77 -19.93 -11.34
CA TYR A 112 -0.45 -19.39 -11.70
C TYR A 112 0.65 -20.33 -11.21
N THR A 113 1.83 -20.30 -11.85
CA THR A 113 3.01 -20.91 -11.24
C THR A 113 3.62 -19.97 -10.21
N ARG A 114 4.44 -20.52 -9.30
CA ARG A 114 5.17 -19.72 -8.30
C ARG A 114 6.17 -18.73 -8.93
N GLN A 115 6.57 -18.93 -10.19
CA GLN A 115 7.54 -18.12 -10.92
C GLN A 115 6.89 -17.08 -11.85
N PHE A 116 5.66 -16.64 -11.57
CA PHE A 116 5.00 -15.59 -12.36
C PHE A 116 5.86 -14.34 -12.57
N THR A 117 5.80 -13.74 -13.76
CA THR A 117 6.50 -12.49 -14.06
C THR A 117 5.68 -11.30 -13.53
N ILE A 118 6.34 -10.31 -12.93
CA ILE A 118 5.69 -9.06 -12.53
C ILE A 118 5.91 -8.04 -13.65
N TYR A 119 4.84 -7.60 -14.28
CA TYR A 119 4.88 -6.60 -15.35
C TYR A 119 5.01 -5.20 -14.76
N ASP A 120 5.94 -4.42 -15.30
CA ASP A 120 6.01 -2.99 -15.02
C ASP A 120 4.95 -2.20 -15.80
N GLN A 121 4.94 -0.87 -15.64
CA GLN A 121 3.97 -0.02 -16.33
C GLN A 121 4.11 -0.07 -17.85
N ALA A 122 5.33 -0.20 -18.37
CA ALA A 122 5.62 -0.24 -19.79
C ALA A 122 5.22 -1.59 -20.41
N ASP A 123 5.51 -2.71 -19.73
CA ASP A 123 5.07 -4.05 -20.10
C ASP A 123 3.55 -4.14 -20.16
N SER A 124 2.90 -3.65 -19.10
CA SER A 124 1.44 -3.61 -18.99
C SER A 124 0.84 -2.79 -20.13
N ARG A 125 1.40 -1.62 -20.43
CA ARG A 125 0.95 -0.76 -21.55
C ARG A 125 1.16 -1.40 -22.91
N ARG A 126 2.27 -2.12 -23.11
CA ARG A 126 2.53 -2.89 -24.34
C ARG A 126 1.50 -4.01 -24.52
N LEU A 127 1.13 -4.71 -23.43
CA LEU A 127 0.10 -5.73 -23.49
C LEU A 127 -1.28 -5.13 -23.77
N VAL A 128 -1.67 -4.03 -23.12
CA VAL A 128 -2.91 -3.32 -23.44
C VAL A 128 -2.98 -2.92 -24.91
N LYS A 129 -1.89 -2.40 -25.49
CA LYS A 129 -1.82 -2.09 -26.92
C LYS A 129 -2.09 -3.32 -27.79
N ARG A 130 -1.48 -4.47 -27.47
CA ARG A 130 -1.73 -5.73 -28.20
C ARG A 130 -3.20 -6.15 -28.10
N CYS A 131 -3.83 -6.00 -26.94
CA CYS A 131 -5.24 -6.31 -26.77
C CYS A 131 -6.15 -5.39 -27.60
N LEU A 132 -5.81 -4.10 -27.71
CA LEU A 132 -6.52 -3.16 -28.59
C LEU A 132 -6.41 -3.58 -30.07
N ASP A 133 -5.21 -3.94 -30.50
CA ASP A 133 -4.96 -4.40 -31.88
C ASP A 133 -5.74 -5.69 -32.18
N GLU A 134 -5.78 -6.66 -31.26
CA GLU A 134 -6.52 -7.93 -31.40
C GLU A 134 -8.04 -7.72 -31.49
N LEU A 135 -8.58 -6.77 -30.72
CA LEU A 135 -9.99 -6.42 -30.74
C LEU A 135 -10.37 -5.46 -31.89
N SER A 136 -9.40 -5.11 -32.76
CA SER A 136 -9.59 -4.15 -33.86
C SER A 136 -10.10 -2.78 -33.38
N ILE A 137 -9.66 -2.33 -32.21
CA ILE A 137 -10.04 -1.04 -31.62
C ILE A 137 -9.03 0.02 -32.04
N ASP A 138 -9.51 1.16 -32.55
CA ASP A 138 -8.64 2.27 -32.97
C ASP A 138 -7.90 2.91 -31.79
N PRO A 139 -6.55 2.80 -31.71
CA PRO A 139 -5.76 3.33 -30.61
C PRO A 139 -5.72 4.88 -30.57
N LYS A 140 -6.17 5.57 -31.63
CA LYS A 140 -6.31 7.04 -31.62
C LYS A 140 -7.50 7.49 -30.80
N ARG A 141 -8.60 6.71 -30.81
CA ARG A 141 -9.78 6.96 -29.96
C ARG A 141 -9.59 6.38 -28.56
N PHE A 142 -8.88 5.26 -28.46
CA PHE A 142 -8.67 4.52 -27.21
C PHE A 142 -7.17 4.33 -26.94
N THR A 143 -6.54 5.34 -26.35
CA THR A 143 -5.09 5.27 -26.13
C THR A 143 -4.76 4.16 -25.11
N PRO A 144 -3.68 3.39 -25.30
CA PRO A 144 -3.29 2.34 -24.36
C PRO A 144 -3.10 2.85 -22.92
N ALA A 145 -2.62 4.09 -22.76
CA ALA A 145 -2.44 4.71 -21.45
C ALA A 145 -3.79 5.00 -20.76
N ALA A 146 -4.79 5.51 -21.49
CA ALA A 146 -6.12 5.77 -20.93
C ALA A 146 -6.81 4.48 -20.51
N ILE A 147 -6.75 3.43 -21.34
CA ILE A 147 -7.32 2.11 -21.02
C ILE A 147 -6.61 1.49 -19.81
N GLN A 148 -5.28 1.52 -19.79
CA GLN A 148 -4.50 1.01 -18.65
C GLN A 148 -4.89 1.73 -17.33
N SER A 149 -5.08 3.05 -17.38
CA SER A 149 -5.50 3.83 -16.21
C SER A 149 -6.88 3.39 -15.69
N GLN A 150 -7.84 3.17 -16.58
CA GLN A 150 -9.18 2.69 -16.21
C GLN A 150 -9.16 1.27 -15.63
N ILE A 151 -8.34 0.38 -16.20
CA ILE A 151 -8.13 -0.97 -15.67
C ILE A 151 -7.52 -0.91 -14.27
N SER A 152 -6.52 -0.06 -14.07
CA SER A 152 -5.86 0.12 -12.76
C SER A 152 -6.85 0.65 -11.71
N ASP A 153 -7.66 1.64 -12.06
CA ASP A 153 -8.71 2.16 -11.17
C ASP A 153 -9.74 1.06 -10.79
N ALA A 154 -10.17 0.25 -11.77
CA ALA A 154 -11.07 -0.87 -11.53
C ALA A 154 -10.46 -1.89 -10.56
N LYS A 155 -9.20 -2.29 -10.78
CA LYS A 155 -8.47 -3.23 -9.90
C LYS A 155 -8.30 -2.68 -8.48
N ASN A 156 -7.93 -1.40 -8.35
CA ASN A 156 -7.77 -0.74 -7.05
C ASN A 156 -9.09 -0.65 -6.26
N LYS A 157 -10.23 -0.75 -6.94
CA LYS A 157 -11.58 -0.86 -6.37
C LYS A 157 -12.08 -2.30 -6.20
N LEU A 158 -11.21 -3.30 -6.42
CA LEU A 158 -11.54 -4.73 -6.43
C LEU A 158 -12.64 -5.11 -7.42
N ARG A 159 -12.68 -4.45 -8.58
CA ARG A 159 -13.62 -4.77 -9.66
C ARG A 159 -12.91 -5.57 -10.72
N ASP A 160 -13.37 -6.80 -10.94
CA ASP A 160 -12.94 -7.62 -12.07
C ASP A 160 -13.58 -7.14 -13.38
N ALA A 161 -13.13 -7.71 -14.51
CA ALA A 161 -13.58 -7.29 -15.83
C ALA A 161 -15.09 -7.49 -16.05
N GLU A 162 -15.66 -8.57 -15.48
CA GLU A 162 -17.09 -8.85 -15.60
C GLU A 162 -17.94 -7.88 -14.77
N SER A 163 -17.54 -7.63 -13.53
CA SER A 163 -18.21 -6.69 -12.64
C SER A 163 -18.11 -5.26 -13.18
N TYR A 164 -16.94 -4.87 -13.69
CA TYR A 164 -16.76 -3.59 -14.37
C TYR A 164 -17.70 -3.46 -15.56
N GLY A 165 -17.77 -4.47 -16.43
CA GLY A 165 -18.66 -4.47 -17.61
C GLY A 165 -20.15 -4.36 -17.28
N ARG A 166 -20.60 -4.88 -16.14
CA ARG A 166 -22.02 -4.77 -15.70
C ARG A 166 -22.38 -3.40 -15.13
N MET A 167 -21.41 -2.65 -14.61
CA MET A 167 -21.65 -1.35 -13.98
C MET A 167 -21.72 -0.20 -14.98
N VAL A 168 -21.17 -0.41 -16.18
CA VAL A 168 -20.89 0.67 -17.11
C VAL A 168 -21.91 0.75 -18.23
N GLY A 169 -22.21 1.97 -18.67
CA GLY A 169 -23.26 2.24 -19.65
C GLY A 169 -22.77 2.88 -20.94
N SER A 170 -21.60 3.51 -20.95
CA SER A 170 -21.08 4.19 -22.13
C SER A 170 -20.33 3.23 -23.07
N PHE A 171 -20.31 3.57 -24.36
CA PHE A 171 -19.52 2.84 -25.37
C PHE A 171 -18.02 2.78 -25.00
N PHE A 172 -17.50 3.85 -24.40
CA PHE A 172 -16.10 3.88 -23.98
C PHE A 172 -15.81 2.85 -22.89
N GLU A 173 -16.65 2.80 -21.86
CA GLU A 173 -16.46 1.89 -20.74
C GLU A 173 -16.72 0.42 -21.13
N GLN A 174 -17.65 0.15 -22.05
CA GLN A 174 -17.81 -1.19 -22.63
C GLN A 174 -16.53 -1.64 -23.36
N THR A 175 -15.93 -0.73 -24.12
CA THR A 175 -14.64 -0.99 -24.79
C THR A 175 -13.53 -1.29 -23.77
N VAL A 176 -13.48 -0.53 -22.67
CA VAL A 176 -12.54 -0.81 -21.56
C VAL A 176 -12.79 -2.20 -20.97
N ALA A 177 -14.04 -2.60 -20.73
CA ALA A 177 -14.38 -3.89 -20.17
C ALA A 177 -13.90 -5.06 -21.06
N ASP A 178 -14.08 -4.93 -22.37
CA ASP A 178 -13.65 -5.94 -23.33
C ASP A 178 -12.13 -6.06 -23.41
N VAL A 179 -11.42 -4.92 -23.44
CA VAL A 179 -9.96 -4.90 -23.37
C VAL A 179 -9.47 -5.46 -22.04
N TYR A 180 -10.13 -5.13 -20.93
CA TYR A 180 -9.77 -5.60 -19.60
C TYR A 180 -9.89 -7.14 -19.48
N ARG A 181 -10.99 -7.70 -20.00
CA ARG A 181 -11.20 -9.16 -20.04
C ARG A 181 -10.09 -9.86 -20.82
N LEU A 182 -9.77 -9.36 -22.02
CA LEU A 182 -8.70 -9.90 -22.84
C LEU A 182 -7.32 -9.75 -22.17
N TYR A 183 -7.05 -8.57 -21.61
CA TYR A 183 -5.82 -8.26 -20.91
C TYR A 183 -5.55 -9.22 -19.74
N GLN A 184 -6.54 -9.47 -18.88
CA GLN A 184 -6.40 -10.41 -17.76
C GLN A 184 -6.20 -11.85 -18.24
N ARG A 185 -6.88 -12.25 -19.32
CA ARG A 185 -6.70 -13.57 -19.93
C ARG A 185 -5.27 -13.76 -20.42
N GLU A 186 -4.73 -12.77 -21.12
CA GLU A 186 -3.36 -12.83 -21.64
C GLU A 186 -2.32 -12.79 -20.53
N LEU A 187 -2.49 -11.96 -19.49
CA LEU A 187 -1.61 -11.98 -18.31
C LEU A 187 -1.58 -13.37 -17.67
N HIS A 188 -2.75 -13.97 -17.43
CA HIS A 188 -2.83 -15.30 -16.83
C HIS A 188 -2.17 -16.37 -17.74
N ARG A 189 -2.47 -16.36 -19.04
CA ARG A 189 -1.85 -17.28 -20.03
C ARG A 189 -0.33 -17.15 -20.07
N MET A 190 0.19 -15.94 -19.95
CA MET A 190 1.62 -15.66 -19.91
C MET A 190 2.25 -15.89 -18.53
N ASN A 191 1.46 -16.38 -17.55
CA ASN A 191 1.89 -16.55 -16.16
C ASN A 191 2.50 -15.25 -15.62
N ALA A 192 1.79 -14.15 -15.80
CA ALA A 192 2.20 -12.81 -15.41
C ALA A 192 1.12 -12.11 -14.58
N MET A 193 1.56 -11.18 -13.75
CA MET A 193 0.73 -10.27 -12.96
C MET A 193 1.29 -8.86 -13.11
N ASP A 194 0.44 -7.85 -13.25
CA ASP A 194 0.89 -6.47 -13.07
C ASP A 194 0.89 -6.07 -11.58
N PHE A 195 1.28 -4.83 -11.28
CA PHE A 195 1.34 -4.34 -9.90
C PHE A 195 -0.02 -4.43 -9.19
N ASP A 196 -1.10 -4.02 -9.84
CA ASP A 196 -2.44 -4.03 -9.24
C ASP A 196 -2.95 -5.47 -9.03
N ASP A 197 -2.61 -6.41 -9.92
CA ASP A 197 -2.91 -7.82 -9.74
C ASP A 197 -2.27 -8.41 -8.48
N LEU A 198 -1.10 -7.92 -8.04
CA LEU A 198 -0.53 -8.41 -6.78
C LEU A 198 -1.50 -8.20 -5.62
N LEU A 199 -2.16 -7.05 -5.55
CA LEU A 199 -3.14 -6.74 -4.51
C LEU A 199 -4.43 -7.55 -4.71
N VAL A 200 -5.01 -7.50 -5.91
CA VAL A 200 -6.28 -8.18 -6.22
C VAL A 200 -6.15 -9.70 -6.01
N ARG A 201 -5.09 -10.32 -6.55
CA ARG A 201 -4.88 -11.76 -6.42
C ARG A 201 -4.56 -12.16 -4.98
N ALA A 202 -3.85 -11.31 -4.22
CA ALA A 202 -3.64 -11.54 -2.80
C ALA A 202 -4.97 -11.57 -2.02
N VAL A 203 -5.86 -10.61 -2.27
CA VAL A 203 -7.23 -10.61 -1.70
C VAL A 203 -7.98 -11.88 -2.11
N ASN A 204 -7.98 -12.24 -3.40
CA ASN A 204 -8.65 -13.45 -3.87
C ASN A 204 -8.14 -14.72 -3.17
N VAL A 205 -6.83 -14.85 -2.94
CA VAL A 205 -6.29 -16.00 -2.20
C VAL A 205 -6.87 -16.07 -0.79
N LEU A 206 -6.91 -14.94 -0.07
CA LEU A 206 -7.40 -14.92 1.31
C LEU A 206 -8.93 -15.12 1.40
N GLU A 207 -9.69 -14.64 0.42
CA GLU A 207 -11.15 -14.81 0.40
C GLU A 207 -11.58 -16.21 -0.03
N MET A 208 -10.89 -16.81 -1.01
CA MET A 208 -11.25 -18.11 -1.57
C MET A 208 -10.69 -19.30 -0.77
N PHE A 209 -9.61 -19.09 -0.01
CA PHE A 209 -8.92 -20.15 0.73
C PHE A 209 -8.75 -19.77 2.21
N PRO A 210 -9.78 -19.98 3.05
CA PRO A 210 -9.76 -19.63 4.47
C PRO A 210 -8.55 -20.18 5.21
N GLU A 211 -8.09 -21.39 4.88
CA GLU A 211 -6.91 -21.99 5.53
C GLU A 211 -5.61 -21.22 5.28
N VAL A 212 -5.52 -20.50 4.14
CA VAL A 212 -4.40 -19.60 3.87
C VAL A 212 -4.57 -18.33 4.67
N ARG A 213 -5.78 -17.78 4.72
CA ARG A 213 -6.10 -16.58 5.53
C ARG A 213 -5.79 -16.81 7.00
N ASP A 214 -6.30 -17.89 7.58
CA ASP A 214 -6.15 -18.20 9.00
C ASP A 214 -4.66 -18.34 9.36
N ARG A 215 -3.86 -19.02 8.50
CA ARG A 215 -2.40 -19.11 8.65
C ARG A 215 -1.72 -17.74 8.72
N TYR A 216 -2.12 -16.78 7.90
CA TYR A 216 -1.53 -15.44 7.91
C TYR A 216 -2.10 -14.56 9.03
N SER A 217 -3.37 -14.73 9.41
CA SER A 217 -3.98 -14.02 10.53
C SER A 217 -3.37 -14.44 11.87
N GLU A 218 -3.28 -15.75 12.12
CA GLU A 218 -2.57 -16.30 13.28
C GLU A 218 -1.07 -15.96 13.25
N GLY A 219 -0.50 -15.96 12.04
CA GLY A 219 0.91 -15.69 11.81
C GLY A 219 1.30 -14.22 12.01
N PHE A 220 0.40 -13.26 11.82
CA PHE A 220 0.66 -11.82 11.97
C PHE A 220 -0.15 -11.22 13.11
N ARG A 221 0.17 -11.60 14.35
CA ARG A 221 -0.48 -11.12 15.56
C ARG A 221 -0.51 -9.60 15.70
N HIS A 222 0.47 -8.87 15.14
CA HIS A 222 0.46 -7.41 15.07
C HIS A 222 0.74 -6.89 13.67
N VAL A 223 -0.16 -6.06 13.15
CA VAL A 223 -0.03 -5.39 11.86
C VAL A 223 0.10 -3.88 12.09
N LEU A 224 1.17 -3.30 11.56
CA LEU A 224 1.48 -1.88 11.65
C LEU A 224 1.51 -1.29 10.24
N VAL A 225 0.83 -0.16 10.01
CA VAL A 225 0.76 0.48 8.69
C VAL A 225 1.12 1.96 8.81
N ASP A 226 2.11 2.38 8.03
CA ASP A 226 2.48 3.80 7.85
C ASP A 226 1.75 4.41 6.65
N GLU A 227 1.58 5.73 6.67
CA GLU A 227 0.89 6.53 5.63
C GLU A 227 -0.49 5.97 5.25
N TYR A 228 -1.28 5.57 6.25
CA TYR A 228 -2.55 4.88 6.04
C TYR A 228 -3.55 5.65 5.18
N GLN A 229 -3.44 6.98 5.12
CA GLN A 229 -4.26 7.84 4.27
C GLN A 229 -4.15 7.52 2.77
N ASP A 230 -3.05 6.91 2.32
CA ASP A 230 -2.84 6.56 0.91
C ASP A 230 -3.45 5.20 0.52
N THR A 231 -4.15 4.53 1.45
CA THR A 231 -4.67 3.17 1.26
C THR A 231 -5.87 3.11 0.31
N ASN A 232 -5.77 2.27 -0.73
CA ASN A 232 -6.89 1.98 -1.64
C ASN A 232 -7.78 0.82 -1.13
N ARG A 233 -8.90 0.56 -1.82
CA ARG A 233 -9.87 -0.47 -1.41
C ARG A 233 -9.28 -1.88 -1.38
N ALA A 234 -8.39 -2.23 -2.31
CA ALA A 234 -7.74 -3.53 -2.36
C ALA A 234 -6.79 -3.73 -1.17
N GLN A 235 -5.96 -2.73 -0.87
CA GLN A 235 -5.06 -2.73 0.30
C GLN A 235 -5.84 -2.80 1.62
N TYR A 236 -6.91 -2.00 1.74
CA TYR A 236 -7.79 -2.02 2.90
C TYR A 236 -8.41 -3.41 3.12
N ARG A 237 -8.95 -4.02 2.06
CA ARG A 237 -9.57 -5.34 2.16
C ARG A 237 -8.55 -6.42 2.53
N TRP A 238 -7.35 -6.34 1.95
CA TRP A 238 -6.26 -7.24 2.29
C TRP A 238 -5.88 -7.15 3.76
N LEU A 239 -5.71 -5.94 4.31
CA LEU A 239 -5.47 -5.74 5.73
C LEU A 239 -6.61 -6.28 6.60
N GLN A 240 -7.86 -5.97 6.24
CA GLN A 240 -9.04 -6.44 6.97
C GLN A 240 -9.05 -7.97 7.11
N LEU A 241 -8.75 -8.69 6.02
CA LEU A 241 -8.71 -10.15 6.01
C LEU A 241 -7.60 -10.73 6.89
N LEU A 242 -6.49 -10.00 7.08
CA LEU A 242 -5.40 -10.42 7.94
C LEU A 242 -5.71 -10.20 9.42
N VAL A 243 -6.41 -9.12 9.77
CA VAL A 243 -6.59 -8.71 11.18
C VAL A 243 -7.98 -8.99 11.73
N GLU A 244 -8.85 -9.65 10.97
CA GLU A 244 -10.28 -9.81 11.31
C GLU A 244 -10.50 -10.42 12.70
N GLU A 245 -9.70 -11.43 13.07
CA GLU A 245 -9.87 -12.18 14.31
C GLU A 245 -9.33 -11.45 15.55
N HIS A 246 -8.08 -10.98 15.48
CA HIS A 246 -7.37 -10.41 16.64
C HIS A 246 -7.44 -8.88 16.71
N ARG A 247 -7.71 -8.21 15.58
CA ARG A 247 -7.87 -6.74 15.47
C ARG A 247 -6.69 -5.89 15.92
N ASN A 248 -5.50 -6.47 16.05
CA ASN A 248 -4.27 -5.74 16.38
C ASN A 248 -3.70 -5.05 15.15
N LEU A 249 -4.41 -4.02 14.72
CA LEU A 249 -4.03 -3.15 13.62
C LEU A 249 -3.70 -1.77 14.19
N MET A 250 -2.43 -1.39 14.08
CA MET A 250 -1.99 -0.02 14.33
C MET A 250 -1.78 0.68 13.00
N VAL A 251 -2.46 1.79 12.79
CA VAL A 251 -2.29 2.61 11.59
C VAL A 251 -1.87 4.02 11.99
N VAL A 252 -0.96 4.57 11.20
CA VAL A 252 -0.50 5.95 11.35
C VAL A 252 -0.80 6.68 10.06
N GLY A 253 -1.37 7.88 10.18
CA GLY A 253 -1.65 8.71 9.02
C GLY A 253 -1.68 10.20 9.36
N ASP A 254 -1.64 11.01 8.30
CA ASP A 254 -1.85 12.46 8.35
C ASP A 254 -3.21 12.79 7.75
N ASP A 255 -4.12 13.35 8.55
CA ASP A 255 -5.37 13.88 8.00
C ASP A 255 -5.11 15.14 7.16
N ALA A 256 -4.09 15.93 7.48
CA ALA A 256 -3.71 17.10 6.71
C ALA A 256 -3.05 16.77 5.35
N GLN A 257 -2.59 15.54 5.13
CA GLN A 257 -2.16 15.07 3.81
C GLN A 257 -3.32 14.51 2.96
N CYS A 258 -4.50 14.32 3.56
CA CYS A 258 -5.75 14.12 2.83
C CYS A 258 -6.37 15.46 2.45
N LEU A 259 -5.95 15.99 1.30
CA LEU A 259 -6.50 17.25 0.79
C LEU A 259 -7.86 16.99 0.12
N LEU A 260 -8.93 17.44 0.76
CA LEU A 260 -10.30 17.44 0.22
C LEU A 260 -10.45 18.50 -0.87
N GLU A 261 -11.42 18.33 -1.77
CA GLU A 261 -11.77 19.36 -2.75
C GLU A 261 -12.02 20.72 -2.05
N GLY A 262 -11.44 21.79 -2.60
CA GLY A 262 -11.43 23.12 -2.01
C GLY A 262 -10.28 23.40 -1.03
N THR A 263 -9.46 22.41 -0.67
CA THR A 263 -8.29 22.65 0.20
C THR A 263 -7.26 23.51 -0.53
N LEU A 264 -6.92 24.67 0.02
CA LEU A 264 -5.93 25.58 -0.56
C LEU A 264 -4.51 25.03 -0.35
N VAL A 265 -3.80 24.84 -1.45
CA VAL A 265 -2.38 24.46 -1.52
C VAL A 265 -1.55 25.70 -1.81
N THR A 266 -0.56 25.97 -0.97
CA THR A 266 0.41 27.04 -1.20
C THR A 266 1.43 26.58 -2.26
N MET A 267 1.56 27.37 -3.32
CA MET A 267 2.50 27.18 -4.41
C MET A 267 3.89 27.71 -4.02
N ALA A 268 4.95 27.30 -4.72
CA ALA A 268 6.31 27.75 -4.39
C ALA A 268 6.55 29.25 -4.62
N ASP A 269 5.71 29.91 -5.42
CA ASP A 269 5.68 31.36 -5.62
C ASP A 269 4.82 32.10 -4.57
N GLY A 270 4.23 31.37 -3.62
CA GLY A 270 3.38 31.90 -2.56
C GLY A 270 1.89 32.06 -2.94
N ASP A 271 1.52 31.76 -4.18
CA ASP A 271 0.11 31.71 -4.61
C ASP A 271 -0.63 30.58 -3.87
N GLN A 272 -1.95 30.70 -3.72
CA GLN A 272 -2.77 29.64 -3.13
C GLN A 272 -3.81 29.16 -4.12
N ARG A 273 -3.83 27.85 -4.37
CA ARG A 273 -4.75 27.22 -5.32
C ARG A 273 -5.52 26.09 -4.67
N PRO A 274 -6.82 25.90 -4.96
CA PRO A 274 -7.51 24.69 -4.56
C PRO A 274 -6.78 23.44 -5.07
N ILE A 275 -6.74 22.37 -4.27
CA ILE A 275 -6.03 21.13 -4.60
C ILE A 275 -6.49 20.53 -5.94
N GLU A 276 -7.77 20.67 -6.27
CA GLU A 276 -8.32 20.23 -7.55
C GLU A 276 -7.77 21.00 -8.75
N GLU A 277 -7.14 22.17 -8.56
CA GLU A 277 -6.51 22.95 -9.61
C GLU A 277 -5.03 22.64 -9.80
N VAL A 278 -4.37 22.01 -8.82
CA VAL A 278 -2.96 21.60 -8.92
C VAL A 278 -2.77 20.56 -10.04
N ARG A 279 -1.72 20.74 -10.85
CA ARG A 279 -1.40 19.92 -12.03
C ARG A 279 0.00 19.32 -11.94
N VAL A 280 0.22 18.23 -12.67
CA VAL A 280 1.56 17.67 -12.87
C VAL A 280 2.45 18.74 -13.53
N GLY A 281 3.63 18.95 -12.96
CA GLY A 281 4.58 19.98 -13.39
C GLY A 281 4.52 21.27 -12.58
N ASP A 282 3.45 21.51 -11.81
CA ASP A 282 3.39 22.61 -10.85
C ASP A 282 4.45 22.42 -9.76
N VAL A 283 4.85 23.53 -9.15
CA VAL A 283 5.78 23.54 -8.01
C VAL A 283 5.02 24.02 -6.78
N VAL A 284 4.78 23.10 -5.84
CA VAL A 284 4.08 23.38 -4.59
C VAL A 284 5.09 23.65 -3.48
N LEU A 285 4.71 24.47 -2.51
CA LEU A 285 5.53 24.68 -1.32
C LEU A 285 5.44 23.42 -0.44
N SER A 286 6.55 22.75 -0.22
CA SER A 286 6.62 21.51 0.56
C SER A 286 7.59 21.67 1.72
N GLY A 287 7.31 20.99 2.83
CA GLY A 287 8.26 20.85 3.92
C GLY A 287 9.38 19.88 3.54
N TYR A 288 10.64 20.24 3.83
CA TYR A 288 11.83 19.40 3.60
C TYR A 288 12.44 18.84 4.89
N GLY A 289 11.74 19.00 6.03
CA GLY A 289 12.28 18.71 7.37
C GLY A 289 12.92 19.95 8.02
N ASP A 290 13.21 19.86 9.32
CA ASP A 290 13.88 20.91 10.12
C ASP A 290 13.24 22.31 10.10
N GLY A 291 11.95 22.40 9.76
CA GLY A 291 11.22 23.66 9.65
C GLY A 291 11.46 24.44 8.35
N CYS A 292 12.17 23.85 7.37
CA CYS A 292 12.40 24.46 6.07
C CYS A 292 11.30 24.10 5.06
N PHE A 293 10.89 25.09 4.29
CA PHE A 293 9.98 24.94 3.14
C PHE A 293 10.74 25.27 1.85
N ASP A 294 10.55 24.46 0.82
CA ASP A 294 11.10 24.68 -0.52
C ASP A 294 10.12 24.16 -1.59
N GLY A 295 10.36 24.52 -2.84
CA GLY A 295 9.51 24.12 -3.97
C GLY A 295 9.69 22.65 -4.34
N ALA A 296 8.62 21.87 -4.23
CA ALA A 296 8.56 20.50 -4.71
C ALA A 296 7.72 20.41 -6.00
N ARG A 297 8.25 19.72 -7.01
CA ARG A 297 7.55 19.51 -8.28
C ARG A 297 6.51 18.39 -8.13
N VAL A 298 5.28 18.66 -8.56
CA VAL A 298 4.21 17.66 -8.61
C VAL A 298 4.48 16.70 -9.76
N GLU A 299 4.85 15.46 -9.46
CA GLU A 299 5.11 14.43 -10.47
C GLU A 299 3.85 13.70 -10.93
N ARG A 300 2.86 13.55 -10.03
CA ARG A 300 1.59 12.87 -10.29
C ARG A 300 0.49 13.52 -9.47
N THR A 301 -0.74 13.47 -9.98
CA THR A 301 -1.95 13.82 -9.23
C THR A 301 -2.90 12.63 -9.24
N HIS A 302 -3.54 12.37 -8.09
CA HIS A 302 -4.52 11.32 -7.91
C HIS A 302 -5.78 11.94 -7.31
N ARG A 303 -6.95 11.65 -7.89
CA ARG A 303 -8.24 12.07 -7.34
C ARG A 303 -8.98 10.84 -6.86
N SER A 304 -9.27 10.79 -5.56
CA SER A 304 -10.14 9.78 -4.99
C SER A 304 -11.54 10.37 -4.88
N PHE A 305 -12.53 9.73 -5.49
CA PHE A 305 -13.92 10.08 -5.26
C PHE A 305 -14.41 9.30 -4.04
N ALA A 306 -14.78 10.00 -2.97
CA ALA A 306 -15.57 9.40 -1.92
C ALA A 306 -16.93 9.02 -2.51
N PHE A 307 -17.34 7.77 -2.29
CA PHE A 307 -18.74 7.35 -2.44
C PHE A 307 -19.40 7.42 -1.07
#